data_AF-C9SZ00-F1
#
_entry.id   AF-C9SZ00-F1
#
_cell.length_a   1.000
_cell.length_b   1.000
_cell.length_c   1.000
_cell.angle_alpha   90.00
_cell.angle_beta   90.00
_cell.angle_gamma   90.00
#
_symmetry.space_group_name_H-M   'P 1'
#
loop_
_entity.id
_entity.type
_entity.pdbx_description
1 polymer ?
#
loop_
_entity_poly.entity_id
_entity_poly.type
_entity_poly.pdbx_seq_one_letter_code
_entity_poly.pdbx_strand_id
1 'polypeptide(L)'
;MLNRCVGTPAASAASACAMSPPGNTLYLTQQEFTNFRYDFEMIRTGIDKRLDIVEAILKQLQVQGQQLQVQTRQTRAYMRNRAIKNPTTRIDTLSILAPSGMILEPDFFPRDVKELYSLRTPTMPSQKRLLNYLARFYDILPALPASTSEDESSESDTELGGMEPESIVERLENLFGLDSDKITKFTERAANHPPRESMPLASEKRCQPSAPNSNPPTQSIFDQITTL
;
A
#
# COMPACT_ATOMS: atom_id res chain seq x y z
N MET A 1 14.30 -121.05 10.33
CA MET A 1 14.43 -120.43 11.66
C MET A 1 13.84 -119.02 11.56
N LEU A 2 12.54 -118.83 11.79
CA LEU A 2 11.95 -118.40 13.07
C LEU A 2 12.69 -117.20 13.71
N ASN A 3 12.17 -115.97 13.55
CA ASN A 3 11.36 -115.34 14.59
C ASN A 3 10.77 -113.97 14.19
N ARG A 4 9.54 -113.75 14.68
CA ARG A 4 8.72 -112.53 14.64
C ARG A 4 9.21 -111.47 15.63
N CYS A 5 8.79 -110.20 15.40
CA CYS A 5 8.10 -109.27 16.33
C CYS A 5 8.28 -107.83 15.78
N VAL A 6 7.26 -107.18 15.22
CA VAL A 6 6.20 -106.36 15.87
C VAL A 6 6.77 -105.18 16.67
N GLY A 7 6.41 -103.96 16.26
CA GLY A 7 6.65 -102.75 17.07
C GLY A 7 6.61 -101.43 16.29
N THR A 8 5.47 -101.07 15.70
CA THR A 8 5.14 -99.66 15.43
C THR A 8 4.93 -98.92 16.74
N PRO A 9 5.39 -97.67 16.86
CA PRO A 9 4.61 -96.66 17.56
C PRO A 9 4.22 -95.55 16.58
N ALA A 10 2.91 -95.28 16.56
CA ALA A 10 2.31 -94.13 15.93
C ALA A 10 2.98 -92.85 16.43
N ALA A 11 3.67 -92.13 15.54
CA ALA A 11 4.08 -90.76 15.78
C ALA A 11 2.83 -89.89 15.74
N SER A 12 2.25 -89.70 16.92
CA SER A 12 1.25 -88.68 17.23
C SER A 12 1.75 -87.32 16.74
N ALA A 13 1.21 -86.84 15.62
CA ALA A 13 1.31 -85.44 15.23
C ALA A 13 0.51 -84.61 16.24
N ALA A 14 1.13 -84.28 17.36
CA ALA A 14 0.66 -83.22 18.24
C ALA A 14 0.75 -81.91 17.43
N SER A 15 -0.41 -81.50 16.90
CA SER A 15 -0.64 -80.13 16.44
C SER A 15 -0.43 -79.21 17.63
N ALA A 16 0.80 -78.73 17.79
CA ALA A 16 1.10 -77.64 18.68
C ALA A 16 0.44 -76.40 18.10
N CYS A 17 -0.76 -76.08 18.57
CA CYS A 17 -1.25 -74.71 18.56
C CYS A 17 -0.20 -73.86 19.28
N ALA A 18 0.71 -73.28 18.49
CA ALA A 18 1.63 -72.25 18.94
C ALA A 18 0.79 -71.03 19.30
N MET A 19 0.27 -71.01 20.53
CA MET A 19 -0.22 -69.77 21.13
C MET A 19 1.00 -68.87 21.29
N SER A 20 1.10 -67.89 20.39
CA SER A 20 2.10 -66.82 20.48
C SER A 20 1.97 -66.17 21.87
N PRO A 21 3.09 -65.94 22.60
CA PRO A 21 3.02 -65.45 23.97
C PRO A 21 2.35 -64.06 24.01
N PRO A 22 1.38 -63.82 24.92
CA PRO A 22 0.60 -62.58 24.98
C PRO A 22 1.42 -61.33 25.37
N GLY A 23 2.70 -61.49 25.71
CA GLY A 23 3.60 -60.38 26.08
C GLY A 23 4.26 -59.66 24.91
N ASN A 24 4.38 -60.29 23.72
CA ASN A 24 5.09 -59.69 22.59
C ASN A 24 4.24 -58.66 21.83
N THR A 25 2.92 -58.82 21.82
CA THR A 25 1.99 -57.91 21.15
C THR A 25 1.90 -56.56 21.88
N LEU A 26 1.90 -56.56 23.21
CA LEU A 26 1.80 -55.34 24.01
C LEU A 26 3.04 -54.44 23.81
N TYR A 27 4.23 -55.03 23.82
CA TYR A 27 5.48 -54.27 23.57
C TYR A 27 5.55 -53.70 22.15
N LEU A 28 5.12 -54.48 21.15
CA LEU A 28 5.07 -54.02 19.76
C LEU A 28 4.08 -52.84 19.59
N THR A 29 2.89 -52.94 20.18
CA THR A 29 1.89 -51.85 20.13
C THR A 29 2.35 -50.59 20.87
N GLN A 30 3.14 -50.73 21.93
CA GLN A 30 3.70 -49.59 22.65
C GLN A 30 4.78 -48.88 21.80
N GLN A 31 5.61 -49.66 21.10
CA GLN A 31 6.62 -49.12 20.17
C GLN A 31 5.97 -48.41 18.97
N GLU A 32 4.95 -49.01 18.37
CA GLU A 32 4.17 -48.39 17.28
C GLU A 32 3.52 -47.07 17.73
N PHE A 33 2.97 -47.03 18.95
CA PHE A 33 2.40 -45.79 19.49
C PHE A 33 3.48 -44.71 19.70
N THR A 34 4.68 -45.07 20.18
CA THR A 34 5.78 -44.10 20.32
C THR A 34 6.27 -43.56 18.97
N ASN A 35 6.37 -44.42 17.96
CA ASN A 35 6.73 -44.02 16.60
C ASN A 35 5.67 -43.09 16.01
N PHE A 36 4.38 -43.44 16.19
CA PHE A 36 3.28 -42.57 15.76
C PHE A 36 3.33 -41.20 16.43
N ARG A 37 3.62 -41.12 17.74
CA ARG A 37 3.74 -39.83 18.42
C ARG A 37 4.91 -39.00 17.87
N TYR A 38 6.02 -39.65 17.55
CA TYR A 38 7.16 -38.99 16.92
C TYR A 38 6.82 -38.46 15.52
N ASP A 39 6.19 -39.28 14.68
CA ASP A 39 5.75 -38.89 13.34
C ASP A 39 4.72 -37.76 13.40
N PHE A 40 3.79 -37.83 14.35
CA PHE A 40 2.79 -36.78 14.57
C PHE A 40 3.43 -35.45 14.97
N GLU A 41 4.40 -35.45 15.90
CA GLU A 41 5.13 -34.24 16.28
C GLU A 41 5.98 -33.70 15.12
N MET A 42 6.58 -34.57 14.32
CA MET A 42 7.31 -34.18 13.11
C MET A 42 6.39 -33.52 12.08
N ILE A 43 5.19 -34.06 11.86
CA ILE A 43 4.19 -33.46 10.98
C ILE A 43 3.71 -32.12 11.54
N ARG A 44 3.39 -32.07 12.84
CA ARG A 44 2.92 -30.86 13.51
C ARG A 44 3.94 -29.72 13.39
N THR A 45 5.18 -29.97 13.78
CA THR A 45 6.27 -28.98 13.67
C THR A 45 6.55 -28.61 12.21
N GLY A 46 6.38 -29.54 11.27
CA GLY A 46 6.46 -29.28 9.83
C GLY A 46 5.35 -28.35 9.34
N ILE A 47 4.13 -28.50 9.84
CA ILE A 47 2.99 -27.62 9.56
C ILE A 47 3.24 -26.23 10.16
N ASP A 48 3.64 -26.16 11.43
CA ASP A 48 3.89 -24.89 12.12
C ASP A 48 4.94 -24.05 11.36
N LYS A 49 6.07 -24.66 10.98
CA LYS A 49 7.10 -24.00 10.16
C LYS A 49 6.57 -23.50 8.82
N ARG A 50 5.71 -24.29 8.16
CA ARG A 50 5.11 -23.88 6.88
C ARG A 50 4.14 -22.71 7.09
N LEU A 51 3.37 -22.70 8.18
CA LEU A 51 2.48 -21.60 8.52
C LEU A 51 3.28 -20.33 8.80
N ASP A 52 4.38 -20.41 9.55
CA ASP A 52 5.27 -19.27 9.82
C ASP A 52 5.82 -18.66 8.51
N ILE A 53 6.24 -19.52 7.57
CA ILE A 53 6.73 -19.08 6.25
C ILE A 53 5.61 -18.40 5.47
N VAL A 54 4.41 -18.98 5.45
CA VAL A 54 3.26 -18.40 4.76
C VAL A 54 2.90 -17.04 5.38
N GLU A 55 2.91 -16.91 6.70
CA GLU A 55 2.65 -15.64 7.38
C GLU A 55 3.70 -14.58 7.01
N ALA A 56 4.98 -14.97 6.97
CA ALA A 56 6.06 -14.08 6.55
C ALA A 56 5.88 -13.59 5.10
N ILE A 57 5.53 -14.50 4.18
CA ILE A 57 5.28 -14.17 2.77
C ILE A 57 4.07 -13.24 2.65
N LEU A 58 2.98 -13.50 3.37
CA LEU A 58 1.79 -12.65 3.34
C LEU A 58 2.09 -11.23 3.84
N LYS A 59 2.85 -11.09 4.93
CA LYS A 59 3.31 -9.79 5.43
C LYS A 59 4.17 -9.06 4.39
N GLN A 60 5.08 -9.75 3.73
CA GLN A 60 5.93 -9.17 2.68
C GLN A 60 5.10 -8.71 1.47
N LEU A 61 4.16 -9.54 1.00
CA LEU A 61 3.27 -9.19 -0.11
C LEU A 61 2.39 -7.99 0.23
N GLN A 62 1.91 -7.90 1.47
CA GLN A 62 1.14 -6.75 1.93
C GLN A 62 1.95 -5.45 1.83
N VAL A 63 3.20 -5.47 2.31
CA VAL A 63 4.10 -4.30 2.24
C VAL A 63 4.39 -3.93 0.78
N GLN A 64 4.69 -4.90 -0.08
CA GLN A 64 4.93 -4.66 -1.50
C GLN A 64 3.69 -4.08 -2.21
N GLY A 65 2.50 -4.59 -1.89
CA GLY A 65 1.23 -4.09 -2.44
C GLY A 65 0.99 -2.63 -2.05
N GLN A 66 1.22 -2.28 -0.78
CA GLN A 66 1.11 -0.89 -0.32
C GLN A 66 2.13 0.02 -1.00
N GLN A 67 3.38 -0.43 -1.15
CA GLN A 67 4.42 0.33 -1.84
C GLN A 67 4.06 0.59 -3.31
N LEU A 68 3.57 -0.42 -4.03
CA LEU A 68 3.11 -0.26 -5.41
C LEU A 68 1.91 0.69 -5.52
N GLN A 69 0.98 0.62 -4.57
CA GLN A 69 -0.16 1.52 -4.53
C GLN A 69 0.30 2.98 -4.36
N VAL A 70 1.25 3.24 -3.45
CA VAL A 70 1.82 4.57 -3.24
C VAL A 70 2.55 5.06 -4.48
N GLN A 71 3.42 4.23 -5.08
CA GLN A 71 4.12 4.59 -6.32
C GLN A 71 3.18 4.92 -7.47
N THR A 72 2.07 4.18 -7.60
CA THR A 72 1.05 4.44 -8.62
C THR A 72 0.37 5.78 -8.38
N ARG A 73 -0.01 6.09 -7.14
CA ARG A 73 -0.60 7.39 -6.76
C ARG A 73 0.38 8.53 -7.03
N GLN A 74 1.62 8.39 -6.60
CA GLN A 74 2.68 9.38 -6.81
C GLN A 74 2.92 9.62 -8.31
N THR A 75 3.06 8.57 -9.10
CA THR A 75 3.27 8.68 -10.55
C THR A 75 2.10 9.40 -11.22
N ARG A 76 0.86 9.05 -10.85
CA ARG A 76 -0.35 9.70 -11.38
C ARG A 76 -0.39 11.19 -11.03
N ALA A 77 -0.15 11.54 -9.77
CA ALA A 77 -0.12 12.92 -9.30
C ALA A 77 0.99 13.71 -10.00
N TYR A 78 2.21 13.17 -10.09
CA TYR A 78 3.33 13.77 -10.80
C TYR A 78 3.00 14.05 -12.27
N MET A 79 2.46 13.08 -13.00
CA MET A 79 2.13 13.25 -14.42
C MET A 79 1.04 14.30 -14.64
N ARG A 80 0.04 14.35 -13.76
CA ARG A 80 -1.02 15.36 -13.81
C ARG A 80 -0.47 16.75 -13.49
N ASN A 81 0.31 16.88 -12.43
CA ASN A 81 0.92 18.13 -12.01
C ASN A 81 1.86 18.69 -13.10
N ARG A 82 2.63 17.82 -13.77
CA ARG A 82 3.48 18.19 -14.90
C ARG A 82 2.72 18.74 -16.12
N ALA A 83 1.45 18.38 -16.26
CA ALA A 83 0.58 18.89 -17.31
C ALA A 83 -0.03 20.27 -16.97
N ILE A 84 0.11 20.75 -15.72
CA ILE A 84 -0.42 22.04 -15.31
C ILE A 84 0.33 23.17 -16.01
N LYS A 85 -0.46 24.10 -16.58
CA LYS A 85 0.05 25.34 -17.20
C LYS A 85 -0.53 26.58 -16.54
N ASN A 86 -1.78 26.50 -16.09
CA ASN A 86 -2.47 27.62 -15.46
C ASN A 86 -2.15 27.65 -13.95
N PRO A 87 -1.63 28.78 -13.40
CA PRO A 87 -1.27 28.89 -11.99
C PRO A 87 -2.45 28.73 -11.01
N THR A 88 -3.70 28.89 -11.45
CA THR A 88 -4.89 28.66 -10.60
C THR A 88 -5.42 27.22 -10.66
N THR A 89 -4.71 26.33 -11.35
CA THR A 89 -5.07 24.91 -11.38
C THR A 89 -4.69 24.26 -10.07
N ARG A 90 -5.54 23.36 -9.58
CA ARG A 90 -5.26 22.58 -8.38
C ARG A 90 -4.09 21.63 -8.56
N ILE A 91 -3.26 21.54 -7.54
CA ILE A 91 -2.15 20.58 -7.46
C ILE A 91 -2.64 19.32 -6.75
N ASP A 92 -2.29 18.16 -7.28
CA ASP A 92 -2.51 16.87 -6.61
C ASP A 92 -1.35 16.58 -5.64
N THR A 93 -1.69 16.12 -4.44
CA THR A 93 -0.72 15.77 -3.39
C THR A 93 0.04 14.48 -3.70
N LEU A 94 1.24 14.35 -3.14
CA LEU A 94 1.98 13.10 -3.16
C LEU A 94 1.81 12.38 -1.83
N SER A 95 1.26 11.17 -1.86
CA SER A 95 1.18 10.29 -0.69
C SER A 95 2.55 9.70 -0.36
N ILE A 96 2.82 9.45 0.92
CA ILE A 96 4.04 8.80 1.41
C ILE A 96 3.67 7.51 2.13
N LEU A 97 4.52 6.49 2.06
CA LEU A 97 4.36 5.28 2.85
C LEU A 97 5.11 5.45 4.18
N ALA A 98 4.39 5.47 5.31
CA ALA A 98 5.00 5.50 6.62
C ALA A 98 5.70 4.16 6.94
N PRO A 99 6.70 4.15 7.85
CA PRO A 99 7.33 2.91 8.32
C PRO A 99 6.34 1.93 8.95
N SER A 100 5.20 2.42 9.43
CA SER A 100 4.09 1.62 9.95
C SER A 100 3.27 0.88 8.87
N GLY A 101 3.57 1.10 7.58
CA GLY A 101 2.79 0.57 6.46
C GLY A 101 1.52 1.39 6.15
N MET A 102 1.31 2.52 6.82
CA MET A 102 0.18 3.40 6.56
C MET A 102 0.51 4.36 5.42
N ILE A 103 -0.43 4.51 4.48
CA ILE A 103 -0.34 5.53 3.44
C ILE A 103 -0.75 6.86 4.07
N LEU A 104 0.16 7.82 4.09
CA LEU A 104 -0.05 9.17 4.60
C LEU A 104 -0.24 10.15 3.46
N GLU A 105 -1.17 11.06 3.64
CA GLU A 105 -1.36 12.24 2.79
C GLU A 105 -1.18 13.49 3.66
N PRO A 106 -0.66 14.59 3.12
CA PRO A 106 -0.47 15.80 3.90
C PRO A 106 -1.83 16.41 4.29
N ASP A 107 -2.00 16.71 5.58
CA ASP A 107 -3.22 17.32 6.13
C ASP A 107 -3.39 18.76 5.62
N PHE A 108 -2.27 19.48 5.49
CA PHE A 108 -2.23 20.85 5.02
C PHE A 108 -1.41 20.93 3.74
N PHE A 109 -2.04 21.37 2.66
CA PHE A 109 -1.41 21.45 1.35
C PHE A 109 -1.89 22.67 0.55
N PRO A 110 -1.01 23.34 -0.23
CA PRO A 110 -1.41 24.42 -1.13
C PRO A 110 -2.40 23.92 -2.17
N ARG A 111 -3.55 24.58 -2.31
CA ARG A 111 -4.60 24.14 -3.24
C ARG A 111 -4.15 24.34 -4.68
N ASP A 112 -3.56 25.50 -4.96
CA ASP A 112 -3.21 25.94 -6.30
C ASP A 112 -1.72 26.23 -6.42
N VAL A 113 -1.21 26.21 -7.65
CA VAL A 113 0.20 26.51 -7.93
C VAL A 113 0.59 27.93 -7.51
N LYS A 114 -0.33 28.89 -7.66
CA LYS A 114 -0.15 30.25 -7.15
C LYS A 114 0.10 30.28 -5.64
N GLU A 115 -0.61 29.45 -4.88
CA GLU A 115 -0.45 29.37 -3.43
C GLU A 115 0.92 28.76 -3.07
N LEU A 116 1.34 27.72 -3.78
CA LEU A 116 2.68 27.15 -3.62
C LEU A 116 3.78 28.19 -3.89
N TYR A 117 3.69 28.94 -4.99
CA TYR A 117 4.69 29.97 -5.31
C TYR A 117 4.65 31.16 -4.34
N SER A 118 3.51 31.45 -3.71
CA SER A 118 3.43 32.46 -2.65
C SER A 118 4.25 32.09 -1.41
N LEU A 119 4.60 30.81 -1.24
CA LEU A 119 5.48 30.35 -0.16
C LEU A 119 6.96 30.65 -0.40
N ARG A 120 7.37 31.10 -1.61
CA ARG A 120 8.75 31.56 -1.85
C ARG A 120 9.09 32.77 -0.99
N THR A 121 8.14 33.69 -0.86
CA THR A 121 8.23 34.88 -0.02
C THR A 121 7.09 34.88 1.00
N PRO A 122 7.18 34.05 2.05
CA PRO A 122 6.09 33.87 3.00
C PRO A 122 5.85 35.18 3.77
N THR A 123 4.73 35.82 3.50
CA THR A 123 4.34 37.09 4.13
C THR A 123 3.63 36.84 5.46
N MET A 124 2.82 35.77 5.53
CA MET A 124 2.01 35.44 6.68
C MET A 124 2.66 34.37 7.57
N PRO A 125 2.51 34.42 8.90
CA PRO A 125 3.00 33.36 9.81
C PRO A 125 2.43 31.98 9.48
N SER A 126 1.19 31.92 8.99
CA SER A 126 0.56 30.67 8.53
C SER A 126 1.29 30.05 7.33
N GLN A 127 1.79 30.87 6.40
CA GLN A 127 2.57 30.39 5.24
C GLN A 127 3.92 29.83 5.68
N LYS A 128 4.60 30.46 6.65
CA LYS A 128 5.84 29.93 7.24
C LYS A 128 5.62 28.55 7.87
N ARG A 129 4.54 28.40 8.65
CA ARG A 129 4.16 27.11 9.26
C ARG A 129 3.82 26.05 8.22
N LEU A 130 3.08 26.42 7.18
CA LEU A 130 2.75 25.52 6.07
C LEU A 130 4.01 25.04 5.34
N LEU A 131 4.93 25.95 5.03
CA LEU A 131 6.19 25.61 4.37
C LEU A 131 7.05 24.67 5.23
N ASN A 132 7.16 24.96 6.53
CA ASN A 132 7.86 24.10 7.48
C ASN A 132 7.22 22.71 7.57
N TYR A 133 5.88 22.65 7.67
CA TYR A 133 5.13 21.39 7.67
C TYR A 133 5.43 20.55 6.42
N LEU A 134 5.33 21.14 5.23
CA LEU A 134 5.61 20.45 3.97
C LEU A 134 7.06 19.98 3.87
N ALA A 135 8.00 20.82 4.31
CA ALA A 135 9.42 20.50 4.26
C ALA A 135 9.77 19.30 5.17
N ARG A 136 9.12 19.19 6.34
CA ARG A 136 9.24 18.04 7.24
C ARG A 136 8.49 16.81 6.71
N PHE A 137 7.29 17.00 6.16
CA PHE A 137 6.48 15.89 5.67
C PHE A 137 7.16 15.16 4.50
N TYR A 138 7.77 15.90 3.57
CA TYR A 138 8.45 15.36 2.39
C TYR A 138 9.97 15.15 2.60
N ASP A 139 10.47 15.27 3.83
CA ASP A 139 11.90 15.12 4.16
C ASP A 139 12.84 15.93 3.26
N ILE A 140 12.47 17.19 2.96
CA ILE A 140 13.21 18.08 2.07
C ILE A 140 14.40 18.74 2.78
N LEU A 141 14.26 18.94 4.09
CA LEU A 141 15.29 19.51 4.94
C LEU A 141 16.47 18.54 5.06
N PRO A 142 17.72 19.00 4.88
CA PRO A 142 18.87 18.18 5.20
C PRO A 142 18.80 17.83 6.69
N ALA A 143 19.09 16.57 7.03
CA ALA A 143 19.21 16.15 8.42
C ALA A 143 20.15 17.11 9.13
N LEU A 144 19.63 17.89 10.09
CA LEU A 144 20.46 18.75 10.91
C LEU A 144 21.56 17.86 11.51
N PRO A 145 22.86 18.17 11.32
CA PRO A 145 23.86 17.56 12.17
C PRO A 145 23.43 17.90 13.60
N ALA A 146 23.36 16.88 14.47
CA ALA A 146 23.12 17.10 15.89
C ALA A 146 24.25 18.01 16.40
N SER A 147 23.97 19.30 16.51
CA SER A 147 24.95 20.30 16.94
C SER A 147 25.27 20.05 18.41
N THR A 148 26.36 19.32 18.64
CA THR A 148 27.23 19.50 19.79
C THR A 148 27.84 20.89 19.70
N SER A 149 27.22 21.88 20.33
CA SER A 149 27.93 23.04 20.88
C SER A 149 26.91 23.95 21.57
N GLU A 150 26.99 23.96 22.89
CA GLU A 150 26.52 25.03 23.74
C GLU A 150 27.22 26.32 23.29
N ASP A 151 26.54 27.17 22.52
CA ASP A 151 26.92 28.58 22.47
C ASP A 151 25.71 29.44 22.09
N GLU A 152 25.47 30.42 22.94
CA GLU A 152 24.37 31.37 22.97
C GLU A 152 24.34 32.24 21.69
N SER A 153 23.28 32.18 20.87
CA SER A 153 22.81 33.36 20.14
C SER A 153 21.49 33.20 19.38
N SER A 154 20.55 34.03 19.81
CA SER A 154 19.40 34.58 19.09
C SER A 154 18.21 33.65 18.82
N GLU A 155 17.12 33.95 19.53
CA GLU A 155 15.75 33.71 19.09
C GLU A 155 15.46 34.42 17.75
N SER A 156 15.97 33.87 16.65
CA SER A 156 15.52 34.22 15.32
C SER A 156 14.78 33.01 14.78
N ASP A 157 13.45 33.11 14.69
CA ASP A 157 12.53 32.74 13.59
C ASP A 157 12.92 31.65 12.55
N THR A 158 13.87 30.76 12.85
CA THR A 158 14.60 29.91 11.90
C THR A 158 14.18 28.45 12.06
N GLU A 159 12.88 28.17 11.94
CA GLU A 159 12.39 26.78 11.98
C GLU A 159 12.59 26.02 10.64
N LEU A 160 13.24 26.62 9.64
CA LEU A 160 13.48 26.02 8.31
C LEU A 160 14.89 25.41 8.15
N GLY A 161 15.53 24.98 9.25
CA GLY A 161 16.80 24.25 9.23
C GLY A 161 17.93 24.94 8.45
N GLY A 162 17.92 26.27 8.40
CA GLY A 162 18.90 27.08 7.67
C GLY A 162 18.71 27.14 6.14
N MET A 163 17.69 26.50 5.58
CA MET A 163 17.38 26.59 4.14
C MET A 163 16.47 27.80 3.86
N GLU A 164 16.79 28.54 2.80
CA GLU A 164 15.95 29.65 2.33
C GLU A 164 14.59 29.13 1.83
N PRO A 165 13.46 29.80 2.13
CA PRO A 165 12.14 29.37 1.67
C PRO A 165 12.05 29.16 0.17
N GLU A 166 12.77 29.95 -0.63
CA GLU A 166 12.83 29.81 -2.08
C GLU A 166 13.38 28.45 -2.51
N SER A 167 14.48 28.01 -1.88
CA SER A 167 15.10 26.70 -2.13
C SER A 167 14.18 25.53 -1.75
N ILE A 168 13.41 25.67 -0.65
CA ILE A 168 12.44 24.65 -0.24
C ILE A 168 11.33 24.53 -1.29
N VAL A 169 10.80 25.66 -1.76
CA VAL A 169 9.75 25.67 -2.78
C VAL A 169 10.26 25.12 -4.11
N GLU A 170 11.51 25.41 -4.50
CA GLU A 170 12.11 24.81 -5.70
C GLU A 170 12.21 23.29 -5.61
N ARG A 171 12.60 22.75 -4.44
CA ARG A 171 12.61 21.30 -4.21
C ARG A 171 11.20 20.71 -4.24
N LEU A 172 10.22 21.38 -3.65
CA LEU A 172 8.81 20.99 -3.71
C LEU A 172 8.30 21.00 -5.17
N GLU A 173 8.66 22.00 -5.95
CA GLU A 173 8.30 22.12 -7.37
C GLU A 173 8.81 20.92 -8.17
N ASN A 174 10.10 20.59 -8.01
CA ASN A 174 10.72 19.44 -8.64
C ASN A 174 10.07 18.12 -8.21
N LEU A 175 9.77 17.97 -6.91
CA LEU A 175 9.12 16.79 -6.36
C LEU A 175 7.71 16.60 -6.94
N PHE A 176 6.93 17.67 -7.04
CA PHE A 176 5.59 17.63 -7.63
C PHE A 176 5.58 17.57 -9.15
N GLY A 177 6.74 17.72 -9.81
CA GLY A 177 6.85 17.72 -11.26
C GLY A 177 6.28 18.97 -11.91
N LEU A 178 6.18 20.06 -11.16
CA LEU A 178 5.74 21.36 -11.67
C LEU A 178 6.84 21.98 -12.53
N ASP A 179 6.44 22.78 -13.51
CA ASP A 179 7.33 23.40 -14.48
C ASP A 179 7.06 24.91 -14.50
N SER A 180 7.84 25.65 -13.69
CA SER A 180 7.74 27.10 -13.55
C SER A 180 7.81 27.84 -14.89
N ASP A 181 8.61 27.37 -15.84
CA ASP A 181 8.74 28.00 -17.15
C ASP A 181 7.42 27.97 -17.92
N LYS A 182 6.71 26.83 -17.88
CA LYS A 182 5.40 26.71 -18.54
C LYS A 182 4.36 27.65 -17.93
N ILE A 183 4.38 27.77 -16.61
CA ILE A 183 3.43 28.58 -15.85
C ILE A 183 3.70 30.07 -16.08
N THR A 184 4.97 30.45 -16.10
CA THR A 184 5.41 31.82 -16.38
C THR A 184 5.02 32.22 -17.80
N LYS A 185 5.32 31.37 -18.80
CA LYS A 185 4.94 31.59 -20.21
C LYS A 185 3.41 31.70 -20.40
N PHE A 186 2.63 30.93 -19.65
CA PHE A 186 1.17 31.04 -19.69
C PHE A 186 0.70 32.37 -19.12
N THR A 187 1.27 32.78 -17.98
CA THR A 187 0.94 34.04 -17.31
C THR A 187 1.31 35.25 -18.18
N GLU A 188 2.51 35.23 -18.78
CA GLU A 188 2.95 36.26 -19.75
C GLU A 188 2.04 36.31 -20.97
N ARG A 189 1.65 35.15 -21.53
CA ARG A 189 0.72 35.09 -22.66
C ARG A 189 -0.65 35.66 -22.29
N ALA A 190 -1.16 35.34 -21.11
CA ALA A 190 -2.44 35.85 -20.64
C ALA A 190 -2.39 37.37 -20.37
N ALA A 191 -1.25 37.89 -19.90
CA ALA A 191 -1.03 39.32 -19.74
C ALA A 191 -0.96 40.06 -21.09
N ASN A 192 -0.32 39.45 -22.10
CA ASN A 192 -0.19 40.03 -23.45
C ASN A 192 -1.45 39.89 -24.31
N HIS A 193 -2.33 38.94 -23.96
CA HIS A 193 -3.63 38.76 -24.57
C HIS A 193 -4.70 38.81 -23.47
N PRO A 194 -5.00 40.01 -22.93
CA PRO A 194 -6.14 40.15 -22.02
C PRO A 194 -7.39 39.60 -22.72
N PRO A 195 -8.37 39.07 -21.96
CA PRO A 195 -9.58 38.52 -22.54
C PRO A 195 -10.13 39.55 -23.51
N ARG A 196 -10.20 39.19 -24.80
CA ARG A 196 -10.97 39.98 -25.75
C ARG A 196 -12.33 40.18 -25.09
N GLU A 197 -12.68 41.43 -24.85
CA GLU A 197 -14.00 41.81 -24.36
C GLU A 197 -15.01 40.90 -25.05
N SER A 198 -15.64 40.05 -24.25
CA SER A 198 -16.71 39.21 -24.74
C SER A 198 -17.70 40.21 -25.33
N MET A 199 -17.87 40.17 -26.65
CA MET A 199 -19.01 40.84 -27.28
C MET A 199 -20.24 40.46 -26.46
N PRO A 200 -21.09 41.44 -26.10
CA PRO A 200 -22.23 41.16 -25.25
C PRO A 200 -23.01 40.01 -25.88
N LEU A 201 -23.19 38.93 -25.12
CA LEU A 201 -24.10 37.85 -25.51
C LEU A 201 -25.44 38.49 -25.80
N ALA A 202 -25.75 38.65 -27.10
CA ALA A 202 -27.09 38.89 -27.54
C ALA A 202 -27.93 37.76 -26.95
N SER A 203 -28.87 38.14 -26.10
CA SER A 203 -29.81 37.29 -25.41
C SER A 203 -30.80 36.69 -26.41
N GLU A 204 -30.36 35.72 -27.21
CA GLU A 204 -31.25 34.95 -28.07
C GLU A 204 -31.89 33.81 -27.28
N LYS A 205 -33.03 34.17 -26.67
CA LYS A 205 -34.26 33.39 -26.58
C LYS A 205 -34.08 31.88 -26.40
N ARG A 206 -34.16 31.50 -25.13
CA ARG A 206 -34.77 30.27 -24.59
C ARG A 206 -35.86 29.68 -25.53
N CYS A 207 -35.49 28.76 -26.41
CA CYS A 207 -36.43 27.80 -26.97
C CYS A 207 -36.68 26.72 -25.91
N GLN A 208 -37.80 26.84 -25.19
CA GLN A 208 -38.33 25.72 -24.42
C GLN A 208 -38.83 24.64 -25.40
N PRO A 209 -38.44 23.37 -25.25
CA PRO A 209 -39.25 22.28 -25.78
C PRO A 209 -40.41 22.04 -24.81
N SER A 210 -41.62 22.38 -25.23
CA SER A 210 -42.84 21.93 -24.58
C SER A 210 -42.96 20.41 -24.73
N ALA A 211 -42.92 19.71 -23.60
CA ALA A 211 -43.33 18.32 -23.55
C ALA A 211 -44.85 18.20 -23.67
N PRO A 212 -45.36 17.15 -24.31
CA PRO A 212 -46.56 16.48 -23.83
C PRO A 212 -46.22 15.08 -23.32
N ASN A 213 -46.67 14.84 -22.09
CA ASN A 213 -46.75 13.54 -21.42
C ASN A 213 -47.32 12.44 -22.33
N SER A 214 -46.66 11.29 -22.34
CA SER A 214 -47.33 9.98 -22.34
C SER A 214 -46.39 8.91 -21.78
N ASN A 215 -46.58 8.55 -20.50
CA ASN A 215 -46.20 7.22 -20.00
C ASN A 215 -47.04 6.16 -20.73
N PRO A 216 -46.55 4.91 -20.94
CA PRO A 216 -46.67 3.89 -19.89
C PRO A 216 -45.47 2.89 -19.89
N PRO A 217 -45.49 1.70 -19.23
CA PRO A 217 -44.54 1.39 -18.16
C PRO A 217 -43.63 0.16 -18.44
N THR A 218 -42.66 -0.08 -17.55
CA THR A 218 -42.00 -1.40 -17.26
C THR A 218 -41.07 -1.92 -18.40
N GLN A 219 -39.83 -2.40 -18.18
CA GLN A 219 -39.38 -3.38 -17.20
C GLN A 219 -37.88 -3.26 -16.88
N SER A 220 -37.57 -3.62 -15.64
CA SER A 220 -36.27 -3.90 -15.06
C SER A 220 -35.42 -4.87 -15.91
N ILE A 221 -34.15 -4.53 -16.16
CA ILE A 221 -33.15 -5.40 -16.83
C ILE A 221 -32.12 -5.93 -15.80
N PHE A 222 -32.44 -5.90 -14.50
CA PHE A 222 -31.65 -6.63 -13.51
C PHE A 222 -32.32 -7.97 -13.27
N ASP A 223 -31.89 -8.98 -14.04
CA ASP A 223 -31.74 -10.38 -13.62
C ASP A 223 -31.28 -11.21 -14.83
N GLN A 224 -29.96 -11.43 -14.94
CA GLN A 224 -29.36 -12.57 -15.64
C GLN A 224 -27.83 -12.53 -15.57
N ILE A 225 -27.25 -12.78 -14.39
CA ILE A 225 -25.97 -13.51 -14.31
C ILE A 225 -26.02 -14.41 -13.07
N THR A 226 -26.62 -15.58 -13.21
CA THR A 226 -26.32 -16.74 -12.38
C THR A 226 -26.47 -17.96 -13.27
N THR A 227 -25.55 -18.93 -13.11
CA THR A 227 -25.48 -20.25 -13.74
C THR A 227 -24.60 -20.34 -14.99
N LEU A 228 -23.30 -20.60 -14.79
CA LEU A 228 -22.60 -21.83 -15.19
C LEU A 228 -21.25 -21.90 -14.48
#